data_AF-A0A529Y4W2-F1
#
_entry.id   AF-A0A529Y4W2-F1
#
_cell.length_a   1.000
_cell.length_b   1.000
_cell.length_c   1.000
_cell.angle_alpha   90.00
_cell.angle_beta   90.00
_cell.angle_gamma   90.00
#
_symmetry.space_group_name_H-M   'P 1'
#
loop_
_entity.id
_entity.type
_entity.pdbx_description
1 polymer ?
#
loop_
_entity_poly.entity_id
_entity_poly.type
_entity_poly.pdbx_seq_one_letter_code
_entity_poly.pdbx_strand_id
1 'polypeptide(L)' 'LEQNPFFAGTSYSVADIALYAYTHTAEKGGFQLDAYPAVAAWLKRVEADKGHVPIEWVG' A
#
# COMPACT_ATOMS: atom_id res chain seq x y z
N LEU A 1 -6.90 -8.51 1.69
CA LEU A 1 -5.76 -8.91 0.84
C LEU A 1 -5.42 -10.39 0.93
N GLU A 2 -6.01 -11.15 1.87
CA GLU A 2 -5.79 -12.59 1.96
C GLU A 2 -6.42 -13.37 0.81
N GLN A 3 -7.57 -12.91 0.30
CA GLN A 3 -8.30 -13.55 -0.79
C GLN A 3 -8.00 -12.94 -2.17
N ASN A 4 -7.64 -11.65 -2.20
CA ASN A 4 -7.41 -10.89 -3.43
C ASN A 4 -6.12 -10.09 -3.32
N PRO A 5 -5.33 -9.99 -4.41
CA PRO A 5 -4.08 -9.24 -4.38
C PRO A 5 -4.33 -7.73 -4.23
N PHE A 6 -5.39 -7.16 -4.79
CA PHE A 6 -5.67 -5.71 -4.73
C PHE A 6 -7.03 -5.43 -4.12
N PHE A 7 -7.29 -4.17 -3.75
CA PHE A 7 -8.55 -3.78 -3.12
C PHE A 7 -9.76 -3.87 -4.05
N ALA A 8 -9.55 -3.77 -5.37
CA ALA A 8 -10.59 -3.93 -6.39
C ALA A 8 -10.59 -5.33 -7.05
N GLY A 9 -10.03 -6.35 -6.40
CA GLY A 9 -9.96 -7.72 -6.90
C GLY A 9 -8.56 -8.12 -7.37
N THR A 10 -8.43 -8.57 -8.62
CA THR A 10 -7.18 -9.14 -9.15
C THR A 10 -6.24 -8.12 -9.82
N SER A 11 -6.73 -6.91 -10.10
CA SER A 11 -5.97 -5.87 -10.81
C SER A 11 -5.75 -4.62 -9.96
N TYR A 12 -4.61 -3.97 -10.18
CA TYR A 12 -4.27 -2.69 -9.56
C TYR A 12 -5.24 -1.59 -9.99
N SER A 13 -5.63 -0.73 -9.06
CA SER A 13 -6.69 0.27 -9.29
C SER A 13 -6.48 1.55 -8.50
N VAL A 14 -7.34 2.55 -8.76
CA VAL A 14 -7.40 3.79 -7.98
C VAL A 14 -7.66 3.55 -6.49
N ALA A 15 -8.32 2.44 -6.12
CA ALA A 15 -8.53 2.10 -4.71
C ALA A 15 -7.22 1.82 -3.99
N ASP A 16 -6.27 1.15 -4.66
CA ASP A 16 -4.96 0.85 -4.12
C ASP A 16 -4.12 2.13 -3.99
N ILE A 17 -4.15 3.01 -4.98
CA ILE A 17 -3.47 4.32 -4.93
C ILE A 17 -3.97 5.15 -3.75
N ALA A 18 -5.30 5.26 -3.60
CA ALA A 18 -5.92 6.08 -2.55
C ALA A 18 -5.59 5.56 -1.14
N LEU A 19 -5.60 4.23 -0.94
CA LEU A 19 -5.29 3.62 0.35
C LEU A 19 -3.79 3.61 0.64
N TYR A 20 -2.95 3.44 -0.38
CA TYR A 20 -1.50 3.41 -0.23
C TYR A 20 -0.97 4.72 0.35
N ALA A 21 -1.47 5.86 -0.14
CA ALA A 21 -1.03 7.20 0.29
C ALA A 21 -1.01 7.41 1.81
N TYR A 22 -1.97 6.85 2.55
CA TYR A 22 -2.00 6.93 4.01
C TYR A 22 -1.38 5.70 4.69
N THR A 23 -1.54 4.52 4.09
CA THR A 23 -1.17 3.27 4.75
C THR A 23 0.34 3.05 4.79
N HIS A 24 1.08 3.46 3.76
CA HIS A 24 2.53 3.25 3.70
C HIS A 24 3.32 4.07 4.74
N THR A 25 2.70 5.08 5.38
CA THR A 25 3.29 5.86 6.48
C THR A 25 2.62 5.60 7.83
N ALA A 26 1.72 4.61 7.92
CA ALA A 26 0.95 4.36 9.14
C ALA A 26 1.82 4.02 10.37
N GLU A 27 3.05 3.52 10.17
CA GLU A 27 4.04 3.33 11.23
C GLU A 27 4.38 4.63 11.96
N LYS A 28 4.42 5.77 11.24
CA LYS A 28 4.59 7.11 11.86
C LYS A 28 3.42 7.48 12.77
N GLY A 29 2.24 6.90 12.52
CA GLY A 29 1.04 7.05 13.35
C GLY A 29 0.95 6.04 14.50
N GLY A 30 1.99 5.21 14.72
CA GLY A 30 2.02 4.20 15.79
C GLY A 30 1.39 2.86 15.42
N PHE A 31 1.01 2.64 14.16
CA PHE A 31 0.52 1.34 13.70
C PHE A 31 1.68 0.38 13.43
N GLN A 32 1.60 -0.84 13.95
CA GLN A 32 2.58 -1.89 13.66
C GLN A 32 2.13 -2.65 12.41
N LEU A 33 2.57 -2.21 11.23
CA LEU A 33 2.15 -2.81 9.95
C LEU A 33 2.63 -4.26 9.80
N ASP A 34 3.72 -4.63 10.47
CA ASP A 34 4.24 -6.00 10.54
C ASP A 34 3.25 -7.00 11.17
N ALA A 35 2.29 -6.53 11.97
CA ALA A 35 1.21 -7.36 12.50
C ALA A 35 0.19 -7.80 11.42
N TYR A 36 0.25 -7.20 10.22
CA TYR A 36 -0.67 -7.42 9.11
C TYR A 36 0.08 -7.86 7.86
N PRO A 37 0.51 -9.14 7.76
CA PRO A 37 1.38 -9.61 6.69
C PRO A 37 0.78 -9.44 5.28
N ALA A 38 -0.54 -9.58 5.14
CA ALA A 38 -1.22 -9.36 3.87
C ALA A 38 -1.17 -7.88 3.43
N VAL A 39 -1.20 -6.94 4.38
CA VAL A 39 -1.07 -5.50 4.11
C VAL A 39 0.37 -5.15 3.76
N ALA A 40 1.35 -5.67 4.52
CA ALA A 40 2.76 -5.49 4.21
C ALA A 40 3.12 -6.01 2.80
N ALA A 41 2.58 -7.18 2.43
CA ALA A 41 2.77 -7.75 1.09
C ALA A 41 2.09 -6.93 -0.02
N TRP A 42 1.00 -6.23 0.28
CA TRP A 42 0.35 -5.32 -0.65
C TRP A 42 1.13 -4.01 -0.82
N LEU A 43 1.60 -3.40 0.27
CA LEU A 43 2.44 -2.19 0.21
C LEU A 43 3.64 -2.40 -0.72
N LYS A 44 4.36 -3.51 -0.54
CA LYS A 44 5.49 -3.89 -1.42
C LYS A 44 5.08 -4.06 -2.89
N ARG A 45 3.87 -4.52 -3.17
CA ARG A 45 3.37 -4.66 -4.55
C ARG A 45 3.01 -3.32 -5.17
N VAL A 46 2.47 -2.39 -4.38
CA VAL A 46 2.20 -1.02 -4.84
C VAL A 46 3.51 -0.26 -5.09
N GLU A 47 4.49 -0.38 -4.18
CA GLU A 47 5.84 0.22 -4.33
C GLU A 47 6.58 -0.27 -5.58
N ALA A 48 6.35 -1.52 -5.97
CA ALA A 48 6.99 -2.14 -7.14
C ALA A 48 6.28 -1.86 -8.47
N ASP A 49 5.15 -1.14 -8.47
CA ASP A 49 4.48 -0.76 -9.73
C ASP A 49 5.36 0.17 -10.57
N LYS A 50 5.37 -0.01 -11.89
CA LYS A 50 6.25 0.75 -12.79
C LYS A 50 5.99 2.26 -12.77
N GLY A 51 4.78 2.69 -12.44
CA GLY A 51 4.39 4.09 -12.35
C GLY A 51 4.44 4.65 -10.94
N HIS A 52 4.88 3.86 -9.95
CA HIS A 52 4.93 4.31 -8.57
C HIS A 52 5.93 5.44 -8.39
N VAL A 53 5.47 6.53 -7.78
CA VAL A 53 6.29 7.67 -7.39
C VAL A 53 6.31 7.72 -5.87
N PRO A 54 7.48 7.65 -5.21
CA PRO A 54 7.58 7.79 -3.76
C PRO A 54 6.95 9.10 -3.29
N ILE A 55 6.19 9.06 -2.19
CA ILE A 55 5.48 10.24 -1.68
C ILE A 55 6.39 11.23 -0.93
N GLU A 56 7.71 11.12 -1.08
CA GLU A 56 8.73 12.00 -0.47
C GLU A 56 8.62 13.48 -0.91
N TRP A 57 7.54 13.84 -1.61
CA TRP A 57 7.30 15.08 -2.32
C TRP A 57 6.35 16.04 -1.58
N VAL A 58 6.69 16.38 -0.33
CA VAL A 58 6.44 17.72 0.25
C VAL A 58 7.59 18.01 1.23
N GLY A 59 8.70 18.51 0.69
CA GLY A 59 9.84 19.03 1.44
C GLY A 59 10.47 20.18 0.66
#